data_AF-A0A4D7GYY8-F1
#
_entry.id   AF-A0A4D7GYY8-F1
#
_cell.length_a   1.000
_cell.length_b   1.000
_cell.length_c   1.000
_cell.angle_alpha   90.00
_cell.angle_beta   90.00
_cell.angle_gamma   90.00
#
_symmetry.space_group_name_H-M   'P 1'
#
loop_
_entity.id
_entity.type
_entity.pdbx_description
1 polymer ?
#
loop_
_entity_poly.entity_id
_entity_poly.type
_entity_poly.pdbx_seq_one_letter_code
_entity_poly.pdbx_strand_id
1 'polypeptide(L)'
;MALRDIDSHTRIERRTIAGKEARVYLDPDEIRVEWRPGRAVYLGVRVGDRIKNADRDVASARIDEWEVEEITPERVVGRSIKTGERREWDRETLERGLVVGNYATNLTEFATVVVHEIGRYDGRDPYVTVLAYGNNGEKYGRRYGFVDAGERTVEFHDQDPAVERLAPEMATAFDELVVGAMKDDGYVVR
;
A
#
# COMPACT_ATOMS: atom_id res chain seq x y z
N MET A 1 20.24 2.51 -0.90
CA MET A 1 19.10 2.43 -1.86
C MET A 1 19.21 1.17 -2.70
N ALA A 2 18.83 0.02 -2.14
CA ALA A 2 18.48 -1.15 -2.94
C ALA A 2 16.98 -1.05 -3.22
N LEU A 3 16.63 -0.55 -4.41
CA LEU A 3 15.36 -0.93 -5.02
C LEU A 3 15.34 -2.47 -4.93
N ARG A 4 14.33 -3.07 -4.29
CA ARG A 4 14.05 -4.48 -4.59
C ARG A 4 13.99 -4.55 -6.11
N ASP A 5 14.90 -5.33 -6.69
CA ASP A 5 14.88 -5.66 -8.11
C ASP A 5 13.41 -5.96 -8.44
N ILE A 6 12.79 -5.06 -9.23
CA ILE A 6 11.63 -5.47 -10.00
C ILE A 6 12.24 -6.55 -10.86
N ASP A 7 11.95 -7.81 -10.51
CA ASP A 7 12.42 -8.97 -11.23
C ASP A 7 12.32 -8.64 -12.72
N SER A 8 13.45 -8.73 -13.43
CA SER A 8 13.60 -8.34 -14.84
C SER A 8 12.63 -9.04 -15.82
N HIS A 9 11.70 -9.83 -15.28
CA HIS A 9 10.67 -10.62 -15.94
C HIS A 9 9.24 -10.11 -15.70
N THR A 10 8.97 -9.21 -14.75
CA THR A 10 7.60 -8.69 -14.59
C THR A 10 7.27 -7.72 -15.72
N ARG A 11 6.35 -8.14 -16.60
CA ARG A 11 5.86 -7.31 -17.69
C ARG A 11 4.92 -6.23 -17.12
N ILE A 12 5.23 -4.97 -17.43
CA ILE A 12 4.45 -3.80 -16.99
C ILE A 12 3.81 -3.13 -18.21
N GLU A 13 2.51 -2.88 -18.13
CA GLU A 13 1.77 -2.12 -19.14
C GLU A 13 1.33 -0.76 -18.61
N ARG A 14 1.51 0.28 -19.42
CA ARG A 14 0.95 1.60 -19.15
C ARG A 14 -0.44 1.66 -19.76
N ARG A 15 -1.46 1.88 -18.93
CA ARG A 15 -2.87 1.97 -19.33
C ARG A 15 -3.47 3.25 -18.78
N THR A 16 -4.48 3.78 -19.48
CA THR A 16 -5.31 4.85 -18.93
C THR A 16 -6.57 4.21 -18.34
N ILE A 17 -6.69 4.22 -17.01
CA ILE A 17 -7.84 3.65 -16.32
C ILE A 17 -8.67 4.80 -15.74
N ALA A 18 -9.88 4.98 -16.28
CA ALA A 18 -10.79 6.05 -15.88
C ALA A 18 -10.14 7.46 -15.86
N GLY A 19 -9.33 7.75 -16.89
CA GLY A 19 -8.65 9.05 -17.04
C GLY A 19 -7.37 9.21 -16.20
N LYS A 20 -6.92 8.17 -15.50
CA LYS A 20 -5.66 8.15 -14.73
C LYS A 20 -4.62 7.29 -15.44
N GLU A 21 -3.39 7.79 -15.54
CA GLU A 21 -2.27 6.98 -16.05
C GLU A 21 -1.82 5.98 -15.00
N ALA A 22 -2.03 4.70 -15.29
CA ALA A 22 -1.70 3.57 -14.43
C ALA A 22 -0.63 2.67 -15.06
N ARG A 23 0.20 2.08 -14.21
CA ARG A 23 1.07 0.94 -14.48
C ARG A 23 0.37 -0.30 -13.94
N VAL A 24 0.02 -1.21 -14.84
CA VAL A 24 -0.55 -2.51 -14.51
C VAL A 24 0.55 -3.55 -14.67
N TYR A 25 0.81 -4.29 -13.62
CA TYR A 25 1.79 -5.38 -13.63
C TYR A 25 1.06 -6.66 -14.04
N LEU A 26 1.58 -7.37 -15.03
CA LEU A 26 0.93 -8.52 -15.66
C LEU A 26 1.28 -9.86 -14.99
N ASP A 27 1.41 -9.85 -13.67
CA ASP A 27 1.64 -11.06 -12.90
C ASP A 27 0.36 -11.93 -12.97
N PRO A 28 0.43 -13.18 -13.44
CA PRO A 28 -0.78 -13.99 -13.71
C PRO A 28 -1.57 -14.29 -12.43
N ASP A 29 -0.91 -14.37 -11.28
CA ASP A 29 -1.45 -14.81 -10.01
C ASP A 29 -1.76 -13.66 -9.02
N GLU A 30 -1.54 -12.41 -9.43
CA GLU A 30 -1.73 -11.22 -8.59
C GLU A 30 -2.22 -10.05 -9.44
N ILE A 31 -3.20 -9.30 -8.94
CA ILE A 31 -3.47 -7.95 -9.47
C ILE A 31 -2.51 -6.99 -8.78
N ARG A 32 -1.75 -6.23 -9.57
CA ARG A 32 -0.98 -5.10 -9.04
C ARG A 32 -1.10 -3.90 -9.97
N VAL A 33 -1.61 -2.81 -9.42
CA VAL A 33 -1.86 -1.55 -10.13
C VAL A 33 -1.24 -0.40 -9.35
N GLU A 34 -0.44 0.40 -10.04
CA GLU A 34 0.14 1.64 -9.54
C GLU A 34 -0.35 2.79 -10.42
N TRP A 35 -0.71 3.96 -9.88
CA TRP A 35 -0.95 5.14 -10.73
C TRP A 35 -0.49 6.44 -10.08
N ARG A 36 -0.21 7.46 -10.91
CA ARG A 36 0.16 8.83 -10.48
C ARG A 36 -0.36 9.87 -11.48
N PRO A 37 -0.81 11.04 -10.99
CA PRO A 37 0.14 12.17 -10.79
C PRO A 37 0.04 12.80 -9.38
N GLY A 38 1.18 13.02 -8.72
CA GLY A 38 1.30 13.79 -7.46
C GLY A 38 1.23 12.98 -6.15
N ARG A 39 0.50 11.86 -6.11
CA ARG A 39 0.46 10.93 -4.95
C ARG A 39 0.46 9.49 -5.46
N ALA A 40 1.43 8.68 -5.02
CA ALA A 40 1.47 7.26 -5.33
C ALA A 40 0.28 6.54 -4.69
N VAL A 41 -0.38 5.68 -5.45
CA VAL A 41 -1.34 4.71 -4.94
C VAL A 41 -0.94 3.35 -5.47
N TYR A 42 -0.89 2.35 -4.59
CA TYR A 42 -0.57 0.96 -4.91
C TYR A 42 -1.77 0.10 -4.53
N LEU A 43 -2.35 -0.58 -5.50
CA LEU A 43 -3.40 -1.57 -5.29
C LEU A 43 -2.87 -2.95 -5.64
N GLY A 44 -2.93 -3.88 -4.70
CA GLY A 44 -2.50 -5.26 -4.85
C GLY A 44 -3.57 -6.21 -4.34
N VAL A 45 -3.84 -7.29 -5.08
CA VAL A 45 -4.76 -8.35 -4.67
C VAL A 45 -4.15 -9.70 -5.03
N ARG A 46 -4.04 -10.58 -4.03
CA ARG A 46 -3.59 -11.97 -4.12
C ARG A 46 -4.69 -12.93 -3.68
N VAL A 47 -4.47 -14.22 -3.93
CA VAL A 47 -5.29 -15.28 -3.33
C VAL A 47 -5.22 -15.18 -1.79
N GLY A 48 -6.38 -15.24 -1.14
CA GLY A 48 -6.54 -15.04 0.31
C GLY A 48 -6.85 -13.58 0.71
N ASP A 49 -6.64 -12.61 -0.17
CA ASP A 49 -7.04 -11.22 0.10
C ASP A 49 -8.56 -11.06 0.02
N ARG A 50 -9.05 -9.95 0.55
CA ARG A 50 -10.46 -9.58 0.56
C ARG A 50 -10.73 -8.47 -0.43
N ILE A 51 -11.85 -8.60 -1.14
CA ILE A 51 -12.42 -7.55 -1.98
C ILE A 51 -13.74 -7.12 -1.35
N LYS A 52 -13.96 -5.81 -1.28
CA LYS A 52 -15.14 -5.20 -0.67
C LYS A 52 -15.79 -4.22 -1.64
N ASN A 53 -17.11 -4.27 -1.83
CA ASN A 53 -17.84 -3.34 -2.72
C ASN A 53 -18.19 -1.99 -2.06
N ALA A 54 -17.33 -1.50 -1.19
CA ALA A 54 -17.47 -0.25 -0.48
C ALA A 54 -16.08 0.29 -0.13
N ASP A 55 -16.04 1.52 0.37
CA ASP A 55 -14.80 2.06 0.92
C ASP A 55 -14.33 1.21 2.11
N ARG A 56 -13.01 1.18 2.30
CA ARG A 56 -12.27 0.38 3.27
C ARG A 56 -12.82 0.52 4.69
N ASP A 57 -13.09 1.76 5.11
CA ASP A 57 -13.49 2.14 6.47
C ASP A 57 -14.98 1.94 6.77
N VAL A 58 -15.78 1.56 5.76
CA VAL A 58 -17.23 1.46 5.93
C VAL A 58 -17.61 0.04 6.34
N ALA A 59 -18.08 -0.15 7.57
CA ALA A 59 -18.66 -1.41 8.01
C ALA A 59 -20.20 -1.37 7.92
N SER A 60 -20.82 -2.28 7.18
CA SER A 60 -22.28 -2.40 7.09
C SER A 60 -22.71 -3.81 6.72
N ALA A 61 -23.85 -4.25 7.26
CA ALA A 61 -24.46 -5.52 6.92
C ALA A 61 -24.83 -5.63 5.42
N ARG A 62 -24.95 -4.49 4.72
CA ARG A 62 -25.27 -4.44 3.28
C ARG A 62 -24.04 -4.47 2.36
N ILE A 63 -22.83 -4.42 2.92
CA ILE A 63 -21.60 -4.45 2.13
C ILE A 63 -21.21 -5.89 1.88
N ASP A 64 -20.94 -6.21 0.63
CA ASP A 64 -20.47 -7.53 0.25
C ASP A 64 -18.95 -7.55 0.31
N GLU A 65 -18.45 -8.63 0.90
CA GLU A 65 -17.02 -8.92 1.01
C GLU A 65 -16.77 -10.32 0.50
N TRP A 66 -15.73 -10.47 -0.32
CA TRP A 66 -15.33 -11.74 -0.90
C TRP A 66 -13.87 -12.03 -0.59
N GLU A 67 -13.57 -13.24 -0.18
CA GLU A 67 -12.19 -13.75 -0.11
C GLU A 67 -11.78 -14.27 -1.50
N VAL A 68 -10.62 -13.86 -2.00
CA VAL A 68 -10.13 -14.25 -3.32
C VAL A 68 -9.62 -15.68 -3.27
N GLU A 69 -10.15 -16.54 -4.15
CA GLU A 69 -9.77 -17.95 -4.23
C GLU A 69 -8.86 -18.25 -5.43
N GLU A 70 -9.00 -17.50 -6.52
CA GLU A 70 -8.27 -17.74 -7.77
C GLU A 70 -8.05 -16.42 -8.51
N ILE A 71 -6.84 -16.22 -9.03
CA ILE A 71 -6.51 -15.15 -9.95
C ILE A 71 -5.86 -15.80 -11.17
N THR A 72 -6.31 -15.40 -12.36
CA THR A 72 -5.68 -15.76 -13.63
C THR A 72 -5.45 -14.48 -14.45
N PRO A 73 -4.81 -14.55 -15.63
CA PRO A 73 -4.68 -13.39 -16.51
C PRO A 73 -6.00 -12.78 -16.98
N GLU A 74 -7.10 -13.54 -16.98
CA GLU A 74 -8.39 -13.11 -17.55
C GLU A 74 -9.47 -12.88 -16.49
N ARG A 75 -9.36 -13.54 -15.33
CA ARG A 75 -10.42 -13.50 -14.32
C ARG A 75 -9.90 -13.52 -12.89
N VAL A 76 -10.76 -13.09 -11.98
CA VAL A 76 -10.61 -13.25 -10.54
C VAL A 76 -11.86 -13.92 -9.99
N VAL A 77 -11.67 -14.87 -9.09
CA VAL A 77 -12.76 -15.58 -8.42
C VAL A 77 -12.66 -15.30 -6.93
N GLY A 78 -13.80 -14.95 -6.34
CA GLY A 78 -13.91 -14.77 -4.90
C GLY A 78 -15.13 -15.47 -4.33
N ARG A 79 -15.07 -15.80 -3.05
CA ARG A 79 -16.15 -16.40 -2.29
C ARG A 79 -16.70 -15.40 -1.29
N SER A 80 -18.01 -15.18 -1.33
CA SER A 80 -18.70 -14.30 -0.39
C SER A 80 -18.47 -14.78 1.03
N ILE A 81 -17.93 -13.92 1.90
CA ILE A 81 -17.70 -14.24 3.31
C ILE A 81 -19.05 -14.44 4.04
N LYS A 82 -20.12 -13.81 3.55
CA LYS A 82 -21.46 -13.88 4.15
C LYS A 82 -22.28 -15.07 3.68
N THR A 83 -22.29 -15.31 2.37
CA THR A 83 -23.21 -16.28 1.75
C THR A 83 -22.51 -17.54 1.28
N GLY A 84 -21.17 -17.55 1.20
CA GLY A 84 -20.39 -18.65 0.61
C GLY A 84 -20.51 -18.75 -0.91
N GLU A 85 -21.27 -17.86 -1.54
CA GLU A 85 -21.50 -17.84 -2.98
C GLU A 85 -20.25 -17.41 -3.73
N ARG A 86 -19.99 -18.08 -4.84
CA ARG A 86 -18.90 -17.76 -5.76
C ARG A 86 -19.27 -16.54 -6.62
N ARG A 87 -18.35 -15.60 -6.71
CA ARG A 87 -18.39 -14.46 -7.64
C ARG A 87 -17.17 -14.51 -8.54
N GLU A 88 -17.39 -14.24 -9.82
CA GLU A 88 -16.33 -14.15 -10.82
C GLU A 88 -16.32 -12.73 -11.39
N TRP A 89 -15.13 -12.16 -11.52
CA TRP A 89 -14.89 -10.90 -12.20
C TRP A 89 -14.01 -11.15 -13.41
N ASP A 90 -14.30 -10.46 -14.50
CA ASP A 90 -13.27 -10.13 -15.47
C ASP A 90 -12.16 -9.32 -14.78
N ARG A 91 -10.90 -9.72 -15.02
CA ARG A 91 -9.75 -9.14 -14.31
C ARG A 91 -9.63 -7.64 -14.56
N GLU A 92 -9.75 -7.21 -15.82
CA GLU A 92 -9.62 -5.79 -16.20
C GLU A 92 -10.72 -4.95 -15.54
N THR A 93 -11.93 -5.49 -15.44
CA THR A 93 -13.06 -4.86 -14.77
C THR A 93 -12.79 -4.67 -13.28
N LEU A 94 -12.21 -5.67 -12.60
CA LEU A 94 -11.83 -5.56 -11.19
C LEU A 94 -10.68 -4.56 -10.99
N GLU A 95 -9.63 -4.62 -11.82
CA GLU A 95 -8.52 -3.64 -11.81
C GLU A 95 -9.05 -2.21 -11.93
N ARG A 96 -9.97 -1.97 -12.87
CA ARG A 96 -10.63 -0.67 -13.02
C ARG A 96 -11.46 -0.29 -11.81
N GLY A 97 -12.23 -1.22 -11.27
CA GLY A 97 -13.09 -1.00 -10.11
C GLY A 97 -12.29 -0.61 -8.86
N LEU A 98 -11.13 -1.23 -8.66
CA LEU A 98 -10.15 -0.88 -7.65
C LEU A 98 -9.62 0.56 -7.85
N VAL A 99 -9.26 0.93 -9.08
CA VAL A 99 -8.70 2.27 -9.40
C VAL A 99 -9.68 3.43 -9.16
N VAL A 100 -10.97 3.19 -9.42
CA VAL A 100 -12.02 4.21 -9.26
C VAL A 100 -12.70 4.18 -7.88
N GLY A 101 -12.34 3.22 -7.02
CA GLY A 101 -12.91 3.09 -5.67
C GLY A 101 -14.29 2.42 -5.62
N ASN A 102 -14.68 1.68 -6.67
CA ASN A 102 -15.85 0.79 -6.60
C ASN A 102 -15.58 -0.42 -5.72
N TYR A 103 -14.30 -0.80 -5.61
CA TYR A 103 -13.83 -1.87 -4.73
C TYR A 103 -12.69 -1.37 -3.86
N ALA A 104 -12.61 -1.91 -2.66
CA ALA A 104 -11.45 -1.80 -1.77
C ALA A 104 -10.90 -3.19 -1.46
N THR A 105 -9.63 -3.24 -1.05
CA THR A 105 -8.98 -4.45 -0.56
C THR A 105 -8.33 -4.20 0.80
N ASN A 106 -8.06 -5.28 1.54
CA ASN A 106 -7.39 -5.18 2.83
C ASN A 106 -5.88 -4.99 2.66
N LEU A 107 -5.23 -4.45 3.70
CA LEU A 107 -3.79 -4.37 3.75
C LEU A 107 -3.23 -5.76 4.06
N THR A 108 -2.40 -6.30 3.17
CA THR A 108 -1.63 -7.53 3.41
C THR A 108 -0.12 -7.33 3.21
N GLU A 109 0.28 -6.23 2.59
CA GLU A 109 1.69 -5.84 2.50
C GLU A 109 1.89 -4.34 2.29
N PHE A 110 3.13 -3.89 2.50
CA PHE A 110 3.59 -2.58 2.06
C PHE A 110 4.36 -2.72 0.75
N ALA A 111 3.80 -2.16 -0.32
CA ALA A 111 4.37 -2.25 -1.66
C ALA A 111 5.68 -1.45 -1.81
N THR A 112 5.79 -0.31 -1.11
CA THR A 112 7.01 0.50 -1.12
C THR A 112 7.11 1.36 0.14
N VAL A 113 8.34 1.76 0.47
CA VAL A 113 8.66 2.69 1.55
C VAL A 113 9.58 3.78 1.03
N VAL A 114 9.34 5.01 1.46
CA VAL A 114 10.17 6.16 1.09
C VAL A 114 10.52 6.96 2.33
N VAL A 115 11.80 7.31 2.45
CA VAL A 115 12.33 8.16 3.51
C VAL A 115 12.58 9.56 2.92
N HIS A 116 12.11 10.58 3.63
CA HIS A 116 12.25 11.97 3.24
C HIS A 116 12.75 12.79 4.41
N GLU A 117 13.96 13.34 4.27
CA GLU A 117 14.46 14.39 5.16
C GLU A 117 13.79 15.72 4.79
N ILE A 118 13.22 16.38 5.79
CA ILE A 118 12.69 17.74 5.66
C ILE A 118 13.57 18.63 6.53
N GLY A 119 14.42 19.41 5.87
CA GLY A 119 15.31 20.38 6.51
C GLY A 119 14.54 21.51 7.19
N ARG A 120 15.28 22.40 7.85
CA ARG A 120 14.69 23.58 8.51
C ARG A 120 13.96 24.46 7.48
N TYR A 121 12.66 24.60 7.65
CA TYR A 121 11.83 25.49 6.86
C TYR A 121 10.95 26.31 7.80
N ASP A 122 11.00 27.63 7.67
CA ASP A 122 10.14 28.56 8.41
C ASP A 122 10.20 28.40 9.95
N GLY A 123 11.41 28.23 10.50
CA GLY A 123 11.63 28.10 11.95
C GLY A 123 11.19 26.77 12.56
N ARG A 124 10.79 25.79 11.76
CA ARG A 124 10.49 24.42 12.22
C ARG A 124 11.76 23.60 12.36
N ASP A 125 11.79 22.78 13.40
CA ASP A 125 12.84 21.79 13.59
C ASP A 125 12.86 20.79 12.43
N PRO A 126 14.06 20.37 11.98
CA PRO A 126 14.18 19.39 10.93
C PRO A 126 13.60 18.05 11.40
N TYR A 127 13.05 17.28 10.47
CA TYR A 127 12.50 15.96 10.77
C TYR A 127 12.64 15.03 9.58
N VAL A 128 12.63 13.74 9.86
CA VAL A 128 12.60 12.68 8.86
C VAL A 128 11.20 12.10 8.82
N THR A 129 10.63 12.00 7.63
CA THR A 129 9.34 11.35 7.39
C THR A 129 9.54 10.06 6.64
N VAL A 130 9.02 8.96 7.17
CA VAL A 130 8.99 7.66 6.51
C VAL A 130 7.57 7.36 6.08
N LEU A 131 7.39 7.05 4.80
CA LEU A 131 6.08 6.79 4.20
C LEU A 131 6.08 5.38 3.61
N ALA A 132 5.31 4.47 4.21
CA ALA A 132 5.00 3.18 3.61
C ALA A 132 3.68 3.27 2.85
N TYR A 133 3.63 2.69 1.66
CA TYR A 133 2.41 2.61 0.86
C TYR A 133 1.90 1.17 0.86
N GLY A 134 0.70 0.98 1.38
CA GLY A 134 0.04 -0.32 1.44
C GLY A 134 -0.49 -0.75 0.07
N ASN A 135 -0.61 -2.07 -0.14
CA ASN A 135 -1.30 -2.63 -1.30
C ASN A 135 -2.82 -2.41 -1.28
N ASN A 136 -3.37 -1.82 -0.22
CA ASN A 136 -4.75 -1.36 -0.14
C ASN A 136 -4.94 0.08 -0.66
N GLY A 137 -3.91 0.69 -1.23
CA GLY A 137 -3.96 2.05 -1.76
C GLY A 137 -3.88 3.13 -0.69
N GLU A 138 -3.50 2.76 0.53
CA GLU A 138 -3.32 3.66 1.65
C GLU A 138 -1.85 4.02 1.87
N LYS A 139 -1.63 5.10 2.62
CA LYS A 139 -0.31 5.59 3.00
C LYS A 139 -0.24 5.61 4.53
N TYR A 140 0.90 5.16 5.03
CA TYR A 140 1.20 5.03 6.44
C TYR A 140 2.48 5.81 6.74
N GLY A 141 2.34 6.95 7.42
CA GLY A 141 3.44 7.85 7.74
C GLY A 141 3.90 7.72 9.18
N ARG A 142 5.22 7.79 9.38
CA ARG A 142 5.86 7.99 10.69
C ARG A 142 6.89 9.11 10.59
N ARG A 143 6.96 9.96 11.62
CA ARG A 143 7.88 11.10 11.70
C ARG A 143 8.84 10.95 12.87
N TYR A 144 10.08 11.37 12.62
CA TYR A 144 11.18 11.34 13.57
C TYR A 144 11.85 12.71 13.64
N GLY A 145 12.11 13.20 14.85
CA GLY A 145 12.86 14.44 15.08
C GLY A 145 14.35 14.17 15.25
N PHE A 146 15.21 15.06 14.78
CA PHE A 146 16.65 14.97 15.03
C PHE A 146 16.94 15.26 16.50
N VAL A 147 17.76 14.41 17.13
CA VAL A 147 18.19 14.61 18.52
C VAL A 147 19.27 15.68 18.62
N ASP A 148 20.23 15.65 17.70
CA ASP A 148 21.36 16.58 17.66
C ASP A 148 21.55 17.16 16.25
N ALA A 149 21.79 18.47 16.18
CA ALA A 149 21.99 19.19 14.93
C ALA A 149 23.37 18.84 14.31
N GLY A 150 23.42 17.76 13.53
CA GLY A 150 24.63 17.30 12.84
C GLY A 150 24.79 15.78 12.83
N GLU A 151 24.03 15.07 13.66
CA GLU A 151 24.01 13.61 13.67
C GLU A 151 22.78 13.07 12.95
N ARG A 152 22.91 11.89 12.32
CA ARG A 152 21.76 11.17 11.76
C ARG A 152 20.99 10.39 12.82
N THR A 153 21.03 10.85 14.05
CA THR A 153 20.34 10.26 15.20
C THR A 153 18.97 10.91 15.32
N VAL A 154 17.92 10.10 15.30
CA VAL A 154 16.54 10.58 15.33
C VAL A 154 15.71 9.81 16.34
N GLU A 155 14.73 10.49 16.93
CA GLU A 155 13.79 9.93 17.90
C GLU A 155 12.36 10.02 17.36
N PHE A 156 11.52 9.04 17.73
CA PHE A 156 10.12 9.02 17.34
C PHE A 156 9.40 10.29 17.80
N HIS A 157 8.68 10.94 16.88
CA HIS A 157 7.89 12.13 17.17
C HIS A 157 6.39 11.80 17.14
N ASP A 158 5.90 11.34 15.99
CA ASP A 158 4.51 10.94 15.82
C ASP A 158 4.31 10.02 14.60
N GLN A 159 3.08 9.57 14.38
CA GLN A 159 2.69 8.80 13.21
C GLN A 159 1.25 9.11 12.78
N ASP A 160 0.89 8.70 11.58
CA ASP A 160 -0.47 8.86 11.07
C ASP A 160 -1.45 7.97 11.86
N PRO A 161 -2.71 8.41 12.11
CA PRO A 161 -3.71 7.60 12.80
C PRO A 161 -4.02 6.25 12.13
N ALA A 162 -3.72 6.12 10.83
CA ALA A 162 -3.86 4.85 10.11
C ALA A 162 -2.86 3.79 10.60
N VAL A 163 -1.68 4.20 11.08
CA VAL A 163 -0.67 3.30 11.66
C VAL A 163 -1.15 2.73 13.00
N GLU A 164 -1.81 3.55 13.81
CA GLU A 164 -2.34 3.14 15.12
C GLU A 164 -3.47 2.11 15.01
N ARG A 165 -4.15 2.06 13.86
CA ARG A 165 -5.24 1.11 13.58
C ARG A 165 -4.81 -0.15 12.85
N LEU A 166 -3.51 -0.33 12.60
CA LEU A 166 -3.00 -1.53 11.95
C LEU A 166 -3.30 -2.77 12.82
N ALA A 167 -3.62 -3.88 12.14
CA ALA A 167 -3.61 -5.18 12.79
C ALA A 167 -2.20 -5.46 13.37
N PRO A 168 -2.07 -6.18 14.50
CA PRO A 168 -0.78 -6.40 15.17
C PRO A 168 0.33 -6.93 14.27
N GLU A 169 -0.02 -7.81 13.33
CA GLU A 169 0.91 -8.39 12.36
C GLU A 169 1.42 -7.33 11.39
N MET A 170 0.52 -6.47 10.90
CA MET A 170 0.88 -5.38 9.99
C MET A 170 1.61 -4.23 10.69
N ALA A 171 1.31 -3.98 11.97
CA ALA A 171 2.05 -3.03 12.79
C ALA A 171 3.52 -3.48 12.96
N THR A 172 3.73 -4.77 13.25
CA THR A 172 5.07 -5.36 13.32
C THR A 172 5.80 -5.26 11.98
N ALA A 173 5.15 -5.64 10.88
CA ALA A 173 5.74 -5.51 9.55
C ALA A 173 6.06 -4.05 9.17
N PHE A 174 5.22 -3.10 9.59
CA PHE A 174 5.46 -1.68 9.38
C PHE A 174 6.70 -1.20 10.17
N ASP A 175 6.81 -1.59 11.43
CA ASP A 175 7.95 -1.22 12.29
C ASP A 175 9.26 -1.74 11.71
N GLU A 176 9.31 -3.02 11.32
CA GLU A 176 10.48 -3.62 10.69
C GLU A 176 10.87 -2.92 9.39
N LEU A 177 9.88 -2.61 8.55
CA LEU A 177 10.08 -1.91 7.28
C LEU A 177 10.62 -0.50 7.49
N VAL A 178 10.06 0.26 8.43
CA VAL A 178 10.48 1.62 8.75
C VAL A 178 11.89 1.64 9.32
N VAL A 179 12.19 0.78 10.29
CA VAL A 179 13.52 0.68 10.90
C VAL A 179 14.56 0.26 9.85
N GLY A 180 14.23 -0.71 9.00
CA GLY A 180 15.07 -1.12 7.88
C GLY A 180 15.37 0.03 6.92
N ALA A 181 14.34 0.74 6.45
CA ALA A 181 14.48 1.86 5.53
C ALA A 181 15.30 3.02 6.13
N MET A 182 15.06 3.36 7.40
CA MET A 182 15.82 4.38 8.12
C MET A 182 17.30 4.02 8.22
N LYS A 183 17.60 2.75 8.56
CA LYS A 183 18.97 2.25 8.63
C LYS A 183 19.66 2.27 7.27
N ASP A 184 18.97 1.88 6.21
CA ASP A 184 19.51 1.87 4.84
C ASP A 184 19.84 3.27 4.31
N ASP A 185 19.10 4.29 4.77
CA ASP A 185 19.38 5.70 4.50
C ASP A 185 20.41 6.32 5.48
N GLY A 186 20.89 5.53 6.44
CA GLY A 186 21.97 5.87 7.35
C GLY A 186 21.53 6.61 8.62
N TYR A 187 20.26 6.52 8.98
CA TYR A 187 19.74 7.04 10.25
C TYR A 187 19.88 6.01 11.37
N VAL A 188 20.10 6.52 12.58
CA VAL A 188 20.05 5.75 13.82
C VAL A 188 18.78 6.15 14.56
N VAL A 189 17.86 5.20 14.72
CA VAL A 189 16.60 5.41 15.46
C VAL A 189 16.84 5.07 16.93
N ARG A 190 16.47 6.00 17.82
CA ARG A 190 16.56 5.85 19.27
C ARG A 190 15.19 5.70 19.92
#